data_AF-A0AAE4QYS5-F1
#
_entry.id   AF-A0AAE4QYS5-F1
#
_cell.length_a   1.000
_cell.length_b   1.000
_cell.length_c   1.000
_cell.angle_alpha   90.00
_cell.angle_beta   90.00
_cell.angle_gamma   90.00
#
_symmetry.space_group_name_H-M   'P 1'
#
loop_
_entity.id
_entity.type
_entity.pdbx_description
1 polymer ?
#
loop_
_entity_poly.entity_id
_entity_poly.type
_entity_poly.pdbx_seq_one_letter_code
_entity_poly.pdbx_strand_id
1 'polypeptide(L)'
;MHTTHYTDTLILPAPDTRAVAATAPPSGKGSVAELQYERLSGEDYRWTSDDLIFDVYCQRKDIAEVDRAAERERFFSTGQPCLRTSPLAKTYGWALHFDSDGRIALLPMDSTRVAELEADPTVTVRAAMKSSR
;
A
#
# COMPACT_ATOMS: atom_id res chain seq x y z
N MET A 1 10.68 -4.71 -17.11
CA MET A 1 10.18 -3.77 -16.10
C MET A 1 9.67 -4.58 -14.94
N HIS A 2 10.13 -4.28 -13.72
CA HIS A 2 9.61 -4.93 -12.51
C HIS A 2 8.30 -4.29 -12.09
N THR A 3 7.46 -5.04 -11.38
CA THR A 3 6.19 -4.54 -10.85
C THR A 3 6.00 -4.96 -9.41
N THR A 4 5.19 -4.21 -8.68
CA THR A 4 4.77 -4.45 -7.30
C THR A 4 3.27 -4.73 -7.19
N HIS A 5 2.58 -4.92 -8.32
CA HIS A 5 1.15 -5.22 -8.34
C HIS A 5 0.83 -6.55 -7.65
N TYR A 6 -0.28 -6.53 -6.94
CA TYR A 6 -1.04 -7.71 -6.54
C TYR A 6 -2.42 -7.60 -7.18
N THR A 7 -3.05 -8.73 -7.45
CA THR A 7 -4.45 -8.81 -7.88
C THR A 7 -5.18 -9.81 -7.00
N ASP A 8 -6.47 -9.59 -6.77
CA ASP A 8 -7.34 -10.46 -5.95
C ASP A 8 -6.66 -10.87 -4.64
N THR A 9 -6.06 -9.91 -3.95
CA THR A 9 -5.18 -10.15 -2.81
C THR A 9 -5.58 -9.26 -1.65
N LEU A 10 -5.57 -9.81 -0.44
CA LEU A 10 -5.69 -9.05 0.80
C LEU A 10 -4.37 -9.12 1.56
N ILE A 11 -3.74 -7.97 1.78
CA ILE A 11 -2.59 -7.84 2.68
C ILE A 11 -3.12 -7.45 4.06
N LEU A 12 -3.08 -8.39 5.00
CA LEU A 12 -3.37 -8.16 6.40
C LEU A 12 -2.23 -7.43 7.11
N PRO A 13 -2.51 -6.73 8.22
CA PRO A 13 -1.47 -6.12 9.05
C PRO A 13 -0.40 -7.14 9.45
N ALA A 14 0.80 -6.63 9.73
CA ALA A 14 1.90 -7.50 10.14
C ALA A 14 1.55 -8.22 11.45
N PRO A 15 1.88 -9.52 11.60
CA PRO A 15 1.49 -10.29 12.77
C PRO A 15 2.18 -9.82 14.06
N ASP A 16 3.26 -9.08 13.94
CA ASP A 16 3.99 -8.44 15.05
C ASP A 16 3.60 -6.98 15.26
N THR A 17 2.55 -6.49 14.58
CA THR A 17 2.09 -5.11 14.75
C THR A 17 1.55 -4.89 16.16
N ARG A 18 1.83 -3.70 16.72
CA ARG A 18 1.29 -3.26 18.02
C ARG A 18 -0.03 -2.49 17.88
N ALA A 19 -0.45 -2.21 16.65
CA ALA A 19 -1.71 -1.55 16.38
C ALA A 19 -2.86 -2.48 16.79
N VAL A 20 -3.80 -1.94 17.56
CA VAL A 20 -5.05 -2.63 17.95
C VAL A 20 -6.23 -2.22 17.08
N ALA A 21 -6.09 -1.10 16.37
CA ALA A 21 -7.05 -0.56 15.43
C ALA A 21 -6.29 0.25 14.37
N ALA A 22 -6.94 0.49 13.24
CA ALA A 22 -6.40 1.30 12.17
C ALA A 22 -6.26 2.76 12.63
N THR A 23 -5.06 3.31 12.52
CA THR A 23 -4.76 4.68 12.95
C THR A 23 -4.16 5.48 11.81
N ALA A 24 -4.67 6.69 11.59
CA ALA A 24 -4.10 7.59 10.60
C ALA A 24 -2.65 7.95 11.01
N PRO A 25 -1.68 7.88 10.08
CA PRO A 25 -0.32 8.33 10.35
C PRO A 25 -0.27 9.85 10.64
N PRO A 26 0.75 10.34 11.34
CA PRO A 26 0.89 11.77 11.63
C PRO A 26 1.06 12.57 10.33
N SER A 27 0.32 13.68 10.21
CA SER A 27 0.44 14.61 9.09
C SER A 27 1.53 15.66 9.30
N GLY A 28 1.99 16.28 8.21
CA GLY A 28 3.01 17.31 8.15
C GLY A 28 4.46 16.82 8.11
N LYS A 29 4.72 15.50 8.03
CA LYS A 29 6.09 14.95 8.07
C LYS A 29 6.61 14.51 6.71
N GLY A 30 5.76 14.46 5.68
CA GLY A 30 6.11 13.91 4.36
C GLY A 30 6.56 12.46 4.43
N SER A 31 6.04 11.70 5.40
CA SER A 31 6.44 10.31 5.60
C SER A 31 5.81 9.40 4.54
N VAL A 32 6.42 8.24 4.25
CA VAL A 32 5.82 7.27 3.31
C VAL A 32 4.44 6.83 3.76
N ALA A 33 4.24 6.63 5.06
CA ALA A 33 2.96 6.24 5.63
C ALA A 33 1.89 7.31 5.38
N GLU A 34 2.21 8.55 5.70
CA GLU A 34 1.35 9.71 5.50
C GLU A 34 0.96 9.88 4.04
N LEU A 35 1.95 9.91 3.13
CA LEU A 35 1.68 10.10 1.72
C LEU A 35 0.82 8.96 1.17
N GLN A 36 1.11 7.70 1.53
CA GLN A 36 0.27 6.56 1.12
C GLN A 36 -1.15 6.67 1.67
N TYR A 37 -1.29 7.06 2.94
CA TYR A 37 -2.59 7.24 3.58
C TYR A 37 -3.41 8.32 2.88
N GLU A 38 -2.81 9.46 2.55
CA GLU A 38 -3.49 10.56 1.85
C GLU A 38 -4.06 10.16 0.49
N ARG A 39 -3.34 9.33 -0.28
CA ARG A 39 -3.80 8.89 -1.62
C ARG A 39 -4.90 7.83 -1.52
N LEU A 40 -4.85 6.99 -0.49
CA LEU A 40 -5.75 5.85 -0.37
C LEU A 40 -6.98 6.13 0.50
N SER A 41 -6.86 7.03 1.49
CA SER A 41 -7.93 7.35 2.43
C SER A 41 -9.08 8.04 1.69
N GLY A 42 -10.16 7.29 1.48
CA GLY A 42 -11.38 7.79 0.82
C GLY A 42 -11.37 7.66 -0.70
N GLU A 43 -10.34 7.04 -1.29
CA GLU A 43 -10.21 6.80 -2.73
C GLU A 43 -9.96 5.32 -3.04
N ASP A 44 -10.86 4.46 -2.56
CA ASP A 44 -10.78 3.02 -2.77
C ASP A 44 -10.80 2.67 -4.27
N TYR A 45 -9.92 1.74 -4.65
CA TYR A 45 -9.75 1.22 -6.00
C TYR A 45 -9.47 2.28 -7.06
N ARG A 46 -8.82 3.40 -6.68
CA ARG A 46 -8.30 4.38 -7.63
C ARG A 46 -6.84 4.14 -7.99
N TRP A 47 -6.04 3.81 -6.98
CA TRP A 47 -4.59 3.70 -7.10
C TRP A 47 -4.16 2.25 -7.26
N THR A 48 -3.16 2.01 -8.09
CA THR A 48 -2.48 0.71 -8.15
C THR A 48 -1.19 0.72 -7.31
N SER A 49 -0.60 -0.45 -7.04
CA SER A 49 0.68 -0.53 -6.30
C SER A 49 1.77 0.32 -6.94
N ASP A 50 1.96 0.17 -8.26
CA ASP A 50 3.06 0.82 -8.98
C ASP A 50 2.83 2.33 -9.08
N ASP A 51 1.57 2.78 -9.23
CA ASP A 51 1.26 4.20 -9.28
C ASP A 51 1.43 4.86 -7.92
N LEU A 52 0.94 4.22 -6.85
CA LEU A 52 1.07 4.73 -5.49
C LEU A 52 2.53 4.82 -5.07
N ILE A 53 3.31 3.76 -5.27
CA ILE A 53 4.72 3.72 -4.85
C ILE A 53 5.52 4.76 -5.64
N PHE A 54 5.24 4.91 -6.94
CA PHE A 54 5.92 5.88 -7.78
C PHE A 54 5.52 7.33 -7.47
N ASP A 55 4.25 7.61 -7.19
CA ASP A 55 3.80 8.96 -6.79
C ASP A 55 4.47 9.39 -5.48
N VAL A 56 4.50 8.50 -4.49
CA VAL A 56 5.18 8.76 -3.21
C VAL A 56 6.68 8.98 -3.43
N TYR A 57 7.32 8.24 -4.33
CA TYR A 57 8.71 8.45 -4.69
C TYR A 57 8.92 9.83 -5.33
N CYS A 58 8.10 10.20 -6.31
CA CYS A 58 8.16 11.50 -6.99
C CYS A 58 7.97 12.66 -6.02
N GLN A 59 6.97 12.58 -5.15
CA GLN A 59 6.70 13.60 -4.15
C GLN A 59 7.88 13.80 -3.19
N ARG A 60 8.52 12.70 -2.76
CA ARG A 60 9.66 12.77 -1.83
C ARG A 60 10.96 13.24 -2.48
N LYS A 61 11.07 13.11 -3.80
CA LYS A 61 12.23 13.52 -4.59
C LYS A 61 12.03 14.84 -5.32
N ASP A 62 10.86 15.45 -5.18
CA ASP A 62 10.46 16.67 -5.87
C ASP A 62 10.65 16.56 -7.40
N ILE A 63 10.20 15.43 -7.96
CA ILE A 63 10.33 15.16 -9.40
C ILE A 63 9.23 15.91 -10.16
N ALA A 64 9.67 16.78 -11.07
CA ALA A 64 8.78 17.53 -11.95
C ALA A 64 7.98 16.61 -12.87
N GLU A 65 6.74 17.00 -13.18
CA GLU A 65 5.81 16.18 -13.97
C GLU A 65 6.37 15.80 -15.35
N VAL A 66 7.09 16.72 -16.00
CA VAL A 66 7.76 16.51 -17.29
C VAL A 66 8.78 15.37 -17.25
N ASP A 67 9.43 15.14 -16.11
CA ASP A 67 10.47 14.13 -15.96
C ASP A 67 9.91 12.77 -15.47
N ARG A 68 8.65 12.73 -15.02
CA ARG A 68 8.05 11.53 -14.42
C ARG A 68 8.04 10.33 -15.35
N ALA A 69 7.82 10.52 -16.65
CA ALA A 69 7.76 9.41 -17.60
C ALA A 69 9.11 8.68 -17.69
N ALA A 70 10.20 9.43 -17.91
CA ALA A 70 11.56 8.88 -17.97
C ALA A 70 11.99 8.31 -16.61
N GLU A 71 11.61 8.96 -15.52
CA GLU A 71 11.98 8.52 -14.18
C GLU A 71 11.21 7.25 -13.75
N ARG A 72 9.98 7.06 -14.23
CA ARG A 72 9.21 5.83 -14.00
C ARG A 72 9.93 4.62 -14.59
N GLU A 73 10.42 4.72 -15.82
CA GLU A 73 11.17 3.65 -16.46
C GLU A 73 12.44 3.30 -15.67
N ARG A 74 13.16 4.31 -15.18
CA ARG A 74 14.34 4.12 -14.33
C ARG A 74 13.98 3.48 -12.99
N PHE A 75 12.93 3.95 -12.34
CA PHE A 75 12.49 3.46 -11.05
C PHE A 75 12.13 1.96 -11.13
N PHE A 76 11.36 1.55 -12.14
CA PHE A 76 10.98 0.14 -12.34
C PHE A 76 11.97 -0.68 -13.17
N SER A 77 13.14 -0.12 -13.51
CA SER A 77 14.26 -0.89 -14.08
C SER A 77 14.87 -1.85 -13.05
N THR A 78 14.67 -1.59 -11.77
CA THR A 78 15.06 -2.44 -10.65
C THR A 78 13.85 -2.84 -9.82
N GLY A 79 13.94 -3.95 -9.08
CA GLY A 79 12.87 -4.41 -8.21
C GLY A 79 12.60 -3.43 -7.07
N GLN A 80 11.34 -3.03 -6.90
CA GLN A 80 10.91 -2.11 -5.85
C GLN A 80 10.22 -2.85 -4.69
N PRO A 81 10.30 -2.34 -3.45
CA PRO A 81 9.56 -2.89 -2.34
C PRO A 81 8.05 -2.78 -2.57
N CYS A 82 7.35 -3.91 -2.52
CA CYS A 82 5.89 -3.91 -2.66
C CYS A 82 5.18 -3.45 -1.38
N LEU A 83 3.86 -3.28 -1.46
CA LEU A 83 3.04 -2.80 -0.35
C LEU A 83 2.96 -3.74 0.86
N ARG A 84 3.43 -4.99 0.77
CA ARG A 84 3.67 -5.83 1.97
C ARG A 84 4.69 -5.22 2.93
N THR A 85 5.52 -4.28 2.46
CA THR A 85 6.46 -3.52 3.30
C THR A 85 5.93 -2.15 3.73
N SER A 86 4.71 -1.79 3.34
CA SER A 86 4.11 -0.49 3.68
C SER A 86 4.05 -0.30 5.20
N PRO A 87 4.48 0.86 5.72
CA PRO A 87 4.27 1.21 7.12
C PRO A 87 2.79 1.15 7.55
N LEU A 88 1.85 1.39 6.62
CA LEU A 88 0.41 1.33 6.92
C LEU A 88 0.01 -0.06 7.42
N ALA A 89 0.44 -1.10 6.70
CA ALA A 89 0.17 -2.48 7.10
C ALA A 89 1.10 -2.99 8.20
N LYS A 90 2.33 -2.48 8.30
CA LYS A 90 3.29 -2.93 9.33
C LYS A 90 3.02 -2.35 10.71
N THR A 91 2.64 -1.08 10.79
CA THR A 91 2.71 -0.29 12.03
C THR A 91 1.38 0.34 12.40
N TYR A 92 0.56 0.73 11.42
CA TYR A 92 -0.63 1.56 11.66
C TYR A 92 -1.95 0.77 11.66
N GLY A 93 -1.91 -0.55 11.55
CA GLY A 93 -3.11 -1.39 11.66
C GLY A 93 -4.04 -1.32 10.45
N TRP A 94 -3.50 -1.08 9.26
CA TRP A 94 -4.28 -1.07 8.02
C TRP A 94 -4.12 -2.36 7.24
N ALA A 95 -5.20 -2.85 6.65
CA ALA A 95 -5.18 -3.86 5.61
C ALA A 95 -5.24 -3.19 4.22
N LEU A 96 -4.65 -3.84 3.22
CA LEU A 96 -4.68 -3.39 1.83
C LEU A 96 -5.30 -4.46 0.97
N HIS A 97 -6.43 -4.16 0.34
CA HIS A 97 -7.07 -5.07 -0.60
C HIS A 97 -6.76 -4.63 -2.04
N PHE A 98 -6.52 -5.61 -2.90
CA PHE A 98 -6.25 -5.43 -4.33
C PHE A 98 -7.35 -6.14 -5.11
N ASP A 99 -8.08 -5.39 -5.93
CA ASP A 99 -9.06 -5.97 -6.85
C ASP A 99 -8.38 -6.73 -8.01
N SER A 100 -9.19 -7.27 -8.93
CA SER A 100 -8.73 -7.99 -10.11
C SER A 100 -7.93 -7.12 -11.09
N ASP A 101 -8.13 -5.80 -11.06
CA ASP A 101 -7.38 -4.81 -11.82
C ASP A 101 -6.10 -4.35 -11.08
N GLY A 102 -5.86 -4.85 -9.87
CA GLY A 102 -4.72 -4.50 -9.01
C GLY A 102 -4.81 -3.11 -8.39
N ARG A 103 -6.01 -2.56 -8.26
CA ARG A 103 -6.30 -1.30 -7.58
C ARG A 103 -6.55 -1.52 -6.10
N ILE A 104 -6.17 -0.53 -5.30
CA ILE A 104 -6.00 -0.65 -3.86
C ILE A 104 -7.20 -0.05 -3.14
N ALA A 105 -7.75 -0.79 -2.19
CA ALA A 105 -8.57 -0.24 -1.12
C ALA A 105 -7.82 -0.29 0.22
N LEU A 106 -7.97 0.75 1.01
CA LEU A 106 -7.36 0.85 2.34
C LEU A 106 -8.42 0.57 3.40
N LEU A 107 -8.27 -0.56 4.08
CA LEU A 107 -9.29 -1.07 4.99
C LEU A 107 -8.78 -1.06 6.43
N PRO A 108 -9.60 -0.61 7.41
CA PRO A 108 -9.28 -0.82 8.81
C PRO A 108 -9.16 -2.32 9.12
N MET A 109 -8.17 -2.71 9.93
CA MET A 109 -7.94 -4.13 10.29
C MET A 109 -9.12 -4.81 10.99
N ASP A 110 -9.97 -4.04 11.65
CA ASP A 110 -11.15 -4.47 12.40
C ASP A 110 -12.46 -4.30 11.60
N SER A 111 -12.37 -3.94 10.32
CA SER A 111 -13.55 -3.74 9.49
C SER A 111 -14.22 -5.07 9.10
N THR A 112 -15.54 -5.04 8.97
CA THR A 112 -16.32 -6.18 8.44
C THR A 112 -15.86 -6.59 7.04
N ARG A 113 -15.42 -5.62 6.24
CA ARG A 113 -14.94 -5.86 4.88
C ARG A 113 -13.68 -6.73 4.85
N VAL A 114 -12.77 -6.56 5.81
CA VAL A 114 -11.59 -7.43 5.95
C VAL A 114 -12.03 -8.87 6.25
N ALA A 115 -12.96 -9.07 7.20
CA ALA A 115 -13.47 -10.40 7.53
C ALA A 115 -14.18 -11.08 6.34
N GLU A 116 -14.94 -10.32 5.54
CA GLU A 116 -15.57 -10.84 4.31
C GLU A 116 -14.52 -11.30 3.29
N LEU A 117 -13.50 -10.47 3.05
CA LEU A 117 -12.43 -10.76 2.09
C LEU A 117 -11.54 -11.93 2.54
N GLU A 118 -11.32 -12.07 3.85
CA GLU A 118 -10.60 -13.23 4.40
C GLU A 118 -11.37 -14.54 4.21
N ALA A 119 -12.70 -14.49 4.21
CA ALA A 119 -13.56 -15.64 4.00
C ALA A 119 -13.81 -15.95 2.51
N ASP A 120 -13.45 -15.03 1.60
CA ASP A 120 -13.64 -15.19 0.16
C ASP A 120 -12.56 -16.09 -0.44
N PRO A 121 -12.91 -17.27 -0.99
CA PRO A 121 -11.93 -18.19 -1.56
C PRO A 121 -11.26 -17.67 -2.84
N THR A 122 -11.81 -16.61 -3.45
CA THR A 122 -11.23 -15.96 -4.62
C THR A 122 -10.12 -14.98 -4.26
N VAL A 123 -10.03 -14.57 -2.99
CA VAL A 123 -9.06 -13.60 -2.49
C VAL A 123 -7.87 -14.31 -1.85
N THR A 124 -6.67 -14.01 -2.35
CA THR A 124 -5.43 -14.49 -1.77
C THR A 124 -5.07 -13.67 -0.54
N VAL A 125 -5.16 -14.26 0.65
CA VAL A 125 -4.77 -13.59 1.90
C VAL A 125 -3.27 -13.71 2.14
N ARG A 126 -2.61 -12.59 2.43
CA ARG A 126 -1.18 -12.51 2.78
C ARG A 126 -0.98 -11.60 3.98
N ALA A 127 -0.03 -11.92 4.85
CA ALA A 127 0.40 -10.98 5.88
C ALA A 127 1.43 -9.97 5.33
N ALA A 128 1.39 -8.74 5.83
CA ALA A 128 2.49 -7.79 5.67
C ALA A 128 3.79 -8.33 6.29
N MET A 129 4.92 -7.81 5.83
CA MET A 129 6.23 -8.22 6.36
C MET A 129 6.40 -7.75 7.79
N LYS A 130 7.09 -8.55 8.61
CA LYS A 130 7.39 -8.20 10.00
C LYS A 130 8.20 -6.91 10.11
N SER A 131 8.03 -6.21 11.23
CA SER A 131 8.78 -4.98 11.53
C SER A 131 10.20 -5.29 11.98
N SER A 132 10.41 -6.38 12.71
CA SER A 132 11.74 -6.95 12.94
C SER A 132 12.18 -7.85 11.78
N ARG A 133 13.46 -7.78 11.43
CA ARG A 133 14.13 -8.74 10.53
C ARG A 133 14.39 -10.05 11.24
#